data_AF-A0A7Z0I0B2-F1
#
_entry.id   AF-A0A7Z0I0B2-F1
#
_cell.length_a   1.000
_cell.length_b   1.000
_cell.length_c   1.000
_cell.angle_alpha   90.00
_cell.angle_beta   90.00
_cell.angle_gamma   90.00
#
_symmetry.space_group_name_H-M   'P 1'
#
loop_
_entity.id
_entity.type
_entity.pdbx_description
1 polymer ?
#
loop_
_entity_poly.entity_id
_entity_poly.type
_entity_poly.pdbx_seq_one_letter_code
_entity_poly.pdbx_strand_id
1 'polypeptide(L)'
;MYPVFIRDVPAHRLVGLAHLGPYPQIGAVFEKLGQRLGDAAAWPAVRGMVMVSYSDPETTPEAELQSFAAAMLDPAHPCPEGLEERSLAAGRYAVLELTGPFEELPRAWGWLYGEGIPGLGEAAAPAPCFEVYLSDPSTTAPGDLRTDLYAPLA
;
A
#
# COMPACT_ATOMS: atom_id res chain seq x y z
N MET A 1 16.44 3.99 -12.53
CA MET A 1 16.10 5.22 -11.79
C MET A 1 14.60 5.33 -11.83
N TYR A 2 13.94 5.38 -10.67
CA TYR A 2 12.48 5.46 -10.60
C TYR A 2 12.05 6.94 -10.55
N PRO A 3 10.91 7.32 -11.14
CA PRO A 3 10.31 8.63 -10.90
C PRO A 3 9.93 8.78 -9.42
N VAL A 4 10.35 9.86 -8.77
CA VAL A 4 9.99 10.18 -7.38
C VAL A 4 9.58 11.63 -7.26
N PHE A 5 8.52 11.87 -6.50
CA PHE A 5 7.97 13.21 -6.26
C PHE A 5 7.55 13.36 -4.81
N ILE A 6 7.45 14.61 -4.34
CA ILE A 6 6.79 14.93 -3.07
C ILE A 6 5.32 15.21 -3.36
N ARG A 7 4.42 14.59 -2.59
CA ARG A 7 2.97 14.86 -2.66
C ARG A 7 2.41 15.15 -1.26
N ASP A 8 1.54 16.15 -1.18
CA ASP A 8 0.65 16.32 -0.04
C ASP A 8 -0.55 15.36 -0.21
N VAL A 9 -0.67 14.42 0.71
CA VAL A 9 -1.69 13.36 0.68
C VAL A 9 -2.72 13.64 1.77
N PRO A 10 -4.03 13.64 1.47
CA PRO A 10 -5.07 13.78 2.48
C PRO A 10 -5.19 12.49 3.32
N ALA A 11 -5.86 12.59 4.46
CA ALA A 11 -6.19 11.39 5.23
C ALA A 11 -7.16 10.52 4.42
N HIS A 12 -6.91 9.21 4.38
CA HIS A 12 -7.78 8.25 3.71
C HIS A 12 -8.37 7.27 4.72
N ARG A 13 -9.67 7.02 4.63
CA ARG A 13 -10.33 5.93 5.35
C ARG A 13 -10.08 4.62 4.61
N LEU A 14 -9.64 3.62 5.35
CA LEU A 14 -9.37 2.28 4.87
C LEU A 14 -10.36 1.30 5.48
N VAL A 15 -10.79 0.33 4.67
CA VAL A 15 -11.40 -0.93 5.15
C VAL A 15 -10.57 -2.10 4.66
N GLY A 16 -10.34 -3.09 5.50
CA GLY A 16 -9.38 -4.13 5.16
C GLY A 16 -9.30 -5.28 6.14
N LEU A 17 -8.25 -6.08 5.96
CA LEU A 17 -7.92 -7.25 6.76
C LEU A 17 -6.44 -7.21 7.17
N ALA A 18 -6.18 -7.49 8.44
CA ALA A 18 -4.83 -7.67 8.94
C ALA A 18 -4.17 -8.90 8.31
N HIS A 19 -2.88 -8.77 8.04
CA HIS A 19 -2.02 -9.84 7.56
C HIS A 19 -0.80 -9.96 8.46
N LEU A 20 -0.50 -11.19 8.87
CA LEU A 20 0.68 -11.56 9.63
C LEU A 20 1.44 -12.62 8.83
N GLY A 21 2.68 -12.32 8.48
CA GLY A 21 3.53 -13.20 7.68
C GLY A 21 4.20 -12.49 6.50
N PRO A 22 4.91 -13.26 5.64
CA PRO A 22 5.72 -12.70 4.57
C PRO A 22 4.89 -11.85 3.61
N TYR A 23 5.32 -10.61 3.36
CA TYR A 23 4.61 -9.68 2.48
C TYR A 23 4.26 -10.25 1.09
N PRO A 24 5.11 -11.05 0.41
CA PRO A 24 4.74 -11.67 -0.87
C PRO A 24 3.52 -12.60 -0.80
N GLN A 25 3.13 -13.07 0.38
CA GLN A 25 1.97 -13.96 0.58
C GLN A 25 0.65 -13.21 0.82
N ILE A 26 0.68 -11.86 0.88
CA ILE A 26 -0.50 -11.04 1.16
C ILE A 26 -1.60 -11.16 0.09
N GLY A 27 -1.29 -11.66 -1.11
CA GLY A 27 -2.25 -11.82 -2.20
C GLY A 27 -3.53 -12.56 -1.79
N ALA A 28 -3.40 -13.63 -0.99
CA ALA A 28 -4.56 -14.38 -0.48
C ALA A 28 -5.46 -13.55 0.47
N VAL A 29 -4.91 -12.52 1.11
CA VAL A 29 -5.68 -11.58 1.94
C VAL A 29 -6.41 -10.56 1.06
N PHE A 30 -5.79 -10.08 -0.01
CA PHE A 30 -6.46 -9.25 -1.01
C PHE A 30 -7.61 -9.97 -1.71
N GLU A 31 -7.46 -11.25 -2.02
CA GLU A 31 -8.56 -12.06 -2.57
C GLU A 31 -9.75 -12.12 -1.62
N LYS A 32 -9.50 -12.38 -0.32
CA LYS A 32 -10.55 -12.37 0.72
C LYS A 32 -11.20 -11.00 0.87
N LEU A 33 -10.41 -9.93 0.86
CA LEU A 33 -10.91 -8.56 0.89
C LEU A 33 -11.83 -8.29 -0.31
N GLY A 34 -11.41 -8.65 -1.52
CA GLY A 34 -12.19 -8.48 -2.74
C GLY A 34 -13.53 -9.23 -2.71
N GLN A 35 -13.54 -10.46 -2.16
CA GLN A 35 -14.76 -11.22 -1.93
C GLN A 35 -15.72 -10.49 -0.97
N ARG A 36 -15.22 -10.00 0.17
CA ARG A 36 -16.03 -9.25 1.16
C ARG A 36 -16.61 -7.95 0.59
N LEU A 37 -15.81 -7.23 -0.20
CA LEU A 37 -16.27 -6.02 -0.90
C LEU A 37 -17.35 -6.36 -1.95
N GLY A 38 -17.23 -7.52 -2.61
CA GLY A 38 -18.23 -8.04 -3.55
C GLY A 38 -19.55 -8.40 -2.85
N ASP A 39 -19.49 -9.19 -1.78
CA ASP A 39 -20.64 -9.62 -1.00
C ASP A 39 -21.44 -8.43 -0.45
N ALA A 40 -20.74 -7.35 -0.07
CA ALA A 40 -21.34 -6.12 0.44
C ALA A 40 -21.74 -5.11 -0.66
N ALA A 41 -21.54 -5.43 -1.95
CA ALA A 41 -21.74 -4.51 -3.07
C ALA A 41 -20.99 -3.16 -2.90
N ALA A 42 -19.82 -3.18 -2.26
CA ALA A 42 -19.06 -2.00 -1.85
C ALA A 42 -18.08 -1.49 -2.92
N TRP A 43 -17.81 -2.26 -3.98
CA TRP A 43 -16.90 -1.87 -5.07
C TRP A 43 -17.13 -0.47 -5.65
N PRO A 44 -18.38 0.01 -5.85
CA PRO A 44 -18.62 1.39 -6.32
C PRO A 44 -18.13 2.49 -5.36
N ALA A 45 -17.92 2.17 -4.08
CA ALA A 45 -17.37 3.09 -3.07
C ALA A 45 -15.85 2.98 -2.92
N VAL A 46 -15.20 2.01 -3.56
CA VAL A 46 -13.73 1.86 -3.53
C VAL A 46 -13.09 2.93 -4.42
N ARG A 47 -11.97 3.49 -3.96
CA ARG A 47 -11.19 4.53 -4.66
C ARG A 47 -9.75 4.08 -4.96
N GLY A 48 -9.29 2.99 -4.35
CA GLY A 48 -7.98 2.41 -4.59
C GLY A 48 -7.73 1.20 -3.69
N MET A 49 -6.87 0.29 -4.14
CA MET A 49 -6.43 -0.85 -3.35
C MET A 49 -5.05 -0.54 -2.76
N VAL A 50 -4.86 -0.86 -1.48
CA VAL A 50 -3.70 -0.42 -0.70
C VAL A 50 -3.17 -1.55 0.16
N MET A 51 -1.85 -1.68 0.24
CA MET A 51 -1.19 -2.41 1.31
C MET A 51 -0.47 -1.43 2.25
N VAL A 52 -0.74 -1.52 3.56
CA VAL A 52 0.01 -0.77 4.57
C VAL A 52 0.99 -1.71 5.26
N SER A 53 2.26 -1.29 5.37
CA SER A 53 3.34 -2.07 6.00
C SER A 53 3.66 -1.48 7.37
N TYR A 54 3.58 -2.30 8.42
CA TYR A 54 3.83 -1.86 9.80
C TYR A 54 5.14 -2.39 10.39
N SER A 55 5.74 -3.38 9.73
CA SER A 55 7.01 -3.98 10.13
C SER A 55 8.07 -3.77 9.05
N ASP A 56 9.32 -3.65 9.48
CA ASP A 56 10.46 -3.59 8.57
C ASP A 56 10.93 -5.02 8.24
N PRO A 57 10.89 -5.46 6.96
CA PRO A 57 11.31 -6.80 6.54
C PRO A 57 12.80 -7.07 6.72
N GLU A 58 13.64 -6.04 6.86
CA GLU A 58 15.09 -6.24 7.09
C GLU A 58 15.40 -6.58 8.55
N THR A 59 14.52 -6.19 9.49
CA THR A 59 14.76 -6.31 10.93
C THR A 59 13.74 -7.16 11.67
N THR A 60 12.60 -7.48 11.05
CA THR A 60 11.53 -8.29 11.64
C THR A 60 11.51 -9.68 11.01
N PRO A 61 11.43 -10.78 11.79
CA PRO A 61 11.29 -12.12 11.24
C PRO A 61 10.06 -12.25 10.33
N GLU A 62 10.17 -13.00 9.23
CA GLU A 62 9.11 -13.09 8.22
C GLU A 62 7.74 -13.48 8.78
N ALA A 63 7.70 -14.39 9.76
CA ALA A 63 6.48 -14.85 10.41
C ALA A 63 5.82 -13.79 11.32
N GLU A 64 6.55 -12.73 11.66
CA GLU A 64 6.11 -11.65 12.54
C GLU A 64 5.80 -10.36 11.77
N LEU A 65 6.02 -10.33 10.45
CA LEU A 65 5.75 -9.17 9.61
C LEU A 65 4.26 -8.82 9.60
N GLN A 66 3.95 -7.58 9.95
CA GLN A 66 2.59 -7.07 10.01
C GLN A 66 2.28 -6.15 8.84
N SER A 67 1.20 -6.44 8.15
CA SER A 67 0.67 -5.62 7.07
C SER A 67 -0.85 -5.59 7.09
N PHE A 68 -1.43 -4.72 6.27
CA PHE A 68 -2.88 -4.59 6.16
C PHE A 68 -3.26 -4.44 4.69
N ALA A 69 -3.98 -5.43 4.18
CA ALA A 69 -4.57 -5.38 2.85
C ALA A 69 -5.88 -4.60 2.95
N ALA A 70 -6.02 -3.54 2.17
CA ALA A 70 -7.10 -2.58 2.32
C ALA A 70 -7.62 -2.01 1.00
N ALA A 71 -8.81 -1.43 1.08
CA ALA A 71 -9.37 -0.55 0.08
C ALA A 71 -9.56 0.85 0.69
N MET A 72 -9.19 1.90 -0.05
CA MET A 72 -9.62 3.26 0.25
C MET A 72 -11.11 3.36 -0.03
N LEU A 73 -11.91 3.60 1.01
CA LEU A 73 -13.36 3.60 0.92
C LEU A 73 -13.91 5.03 1.04
N ASP A 74 -14.94 5.33 0.24
CA ASP A 74 -15.72 6.55 0.39
C ASP A 74 -16.16 6.75 1.87
N PRO A 75 -15.88 7.91 2.48
CA PRO A 75 -16.23 8.17 3.88
C PRO A 75 -17.72 8.01 4.20
N ALA A 76 -18.61 8.19 3.22
CA ALA A 76 -20.05 8.05 3.42
C ALA A 76 -20.53 6.59 3.42
N HIS A 77 -19.71 5.64 2.94
CA HIS A 77 -20.10 4.24 2.87
C HIS A 77 -19.83 3.53 4.21
N PRO A 78 -20.78 2.77 4.79
CA PRO A 78 -20.53 2.03 6.03
C PRO A 78 -19.42 1.00 5.85
N CYS A 79 -18.69 0.68 6.92
CA CYS A 79 -17.72 -0.42 6.86
C CYS A 79 -18.45 -1.75 6.60
N PRO A 80 -18.06 -2.51 5.57
CA PRO A 80 -18.61 -3.85 5.36
C PRO A 80 -18.34 -4.77 6.56
N GLU A 81 -19.29 -5.67 6.84
CA GLU A 81 -19.16 -6.64 7.93
C GLU A 81 -17.94 -7.54 7.73
N GLY A 82 -17.21 -7.80 8.81
CA GLY A 82 -16.01 -8.64 8.79
C GLY A 82 -14.76 -7.96 8.24
N LEU A 83 -14.80 -6.64 7.98
CA LEU A 83 -13.62 -5.81 7.70
C LEU A 83 -13.29 -4.90 8.88
N GLU A 84 -11.99 -4.62 9.04
CA GLU A 84 -11.49 -3.64 10.00
C GLU A 84 -11.39 -2.27 9.35
N GLU A 85 -11.67 -1.21 10.11
CA GLU A 85 -11.41 0.16 9.69
C GLU A 85 -10.05 0.65 10.19
N ARG A 86 -9.30 1.31 9.33
CA ARG A 86 -8.07 2.05 9.67
C ARG A 86 -8.02 3.36 8.89
N SER A 87 -7.02 4.18 9.17
CA SER A 87 -6.79 5.43 8.44
C SER A 87 -5.34 5.56 8.01
N LEU A 88 -5.12 6.07 6.79
CA LEU A 88 -3.86 6.69 6.41
C LEU A 88 -3.86 8.14 6.91
N ALA A 89 -2.76 8.56 7.52
CA ALA A 89 -2.59 9.92 7.98
C ALA A 89 -2.46 10.89 6.78
N ALA A 90 -2.98 12.10 6.93
CA ALA A 90 -2.62 13.18 6.02
C ALA A 90 -1.16 13.58 6.24
N GLY A 91 -0.47 14.01 5.20
CA GLY A 91 0.91 14.49 5.33
C GLY A 91 1.66 14.60 4.02
N ARG A 92 2.95 14.90 4.13
CA ARG A 92 3.88 14.90 3.01
C ARG A 92 4.47 13.52 2.83
N TYR A 93 4.44 13.02 1.60
CA TYR A 93 4.99 11.72 1.24
C TYR A 93 5.95 11.87 0.07
N ALA A 94 7.05 11.13 0.13
CA ALA A 94 7.80 10.77 -1.06
C ALA A 94 7.05 9.63 -1.77
N VAL A 95 6.78 9.84 -3.06
CA VAL A 95 6.00 8.92 -3.88
C VAL A 95 6.85 8.44 -5.04
N LEU A 96 7.14 7.13 -5.06
CA LEU A 96 7.83 6.47 -6.15
C LEU A 96 6.82 5.74 -7.03
N GLU A 97 6.86 5.98 -8.34
CA GLU A 97 6.00 5.30 -9.31
C GLU A 97 6.74 4.08 -9.90
N LEU A 98 6.27 2.88 -9.59
CA LEU A 98 6.82 1.63 -10.12
C LEU A 98 5.94 1.14 -11.27
N THR A 99 6.59 0.80 -12.40
CA THR A 99 5.99 -0.01 -13.46
C THR A 99 6.79 -1.30 -13.59
N GLY A 100 6.13 -2.44 -13.40
CA GLY A 100 6.75 -3.75 -13.44
C GLY A 100 6.21 -4.72 -12.38
N PRO A 101 6.77 -5.94 -12.33
CA PRO A 101 6.25 -7.02 -11.51
C PRO A 101 6.45 -6.76 -10.01
N PHE A 102 5.64 -7.38 -9.16
CA PHE A 102 5.70 -7.17 -7.70
C PHE A 102 7.04 -7.63 -7.08
N GLU A 103 7.76 -8.52 -7.75
CA GLU A 103 9.11 -8.95 -7.39
C GLU A 103 10.14 -7.79 -7.39
N GLU A 104 9.86 -6.68 -8.08
CA GLU A 104 10.69 -5.48 -8.04
C GLU A 104 10.40 -4.56 -6.84
N LEU A 105 9.30 -4.77 -6.09
CA LEU A 105 8.92 -3.93 -4.95
C LEU A 105 10.03 -3.82 -3.88
N PRO A 106 10.69 -4.90 -3.44
CA PRO A 106 11.76 -4.79 -2.45
C PRO A 106 12.91 -3.89 -2.92
N ARG A 107 13.26 -3.99 -4.20
CA ARG A 107 14.32 -3.16 -4.81
C ARG A 107 13.89 -1.70 -4.91
N ALA A 108 12.64 -1.44 -5.31
CA ALA A 108 12.11 -0.09 -5.39
C ALA A 108 12.05 0.59 -4.02
N TRP A 109 11.60 -0.12 -2.97
CA TRP A 109 11.62 0.37 -1.59
C TRP A 109 13.04 0.66 -1.10
N GLY A 110 13.98 -0.27 -1.30
CA GLY A 110 15.37 -0.07 -0.92
C GLY A 110 16.00 1.15 -1.60
N TRP A 111 15.72 1.36 -2.89
CA TRP A 111 16.18 2.54 -3.60
C TRP A 111 15.48 3.83 -3.12
N LEU A 112 14.18 3.80 -2.84
CA LEU A 112 13.45 4.98 -2.35
C LEU A 112 14.03 5.49 -1.02
N TYR A 113 14.28 4.59 -0.06
CA TYR A 113 14.85 4.97 1.23
C TYR A 113 16.36 5.29 1.15
N GLY A 114 17.11 4.59 0.29
CA GLY A 114 18.57 4.77 0.19
C GLY A 114 19.01 5.97 -0.67
N GLU A 115 18.32 6.24 -1.77
CA GLU A 115 18.71 7.27 -2.74
C GLU A 115 17.58 8.25 -3.05
N GLY A 116 16.34 7.78 -3.17
CA GLY A 116 15.19 8.58 -3.59
C GLY A 116 14.89 9.74 -2.63
N ILE A 117 14.60 9.44 -1.36
CA ILE A 117 14.31 10.43 -0.32
C ILE A 117 15.51 11.37 -0.08
N PRO A 118 16.75 10.87 0.12
CA PRO A 118 17.92 11.75 0.24
C PRO A 118 18.14 12.64 -0.98
N GLY A 119 17.88 12.13 -2.19
CA GLY A 119 17.99 12.89 -3.44
C GLY A 119 16.98 14.03 -3.56
N LEU A 120 15.86 13.95 -2.84
CA LEU A 120 14.89 15.06 -2.69
C LEU A 120 15.33 16.09 -1.64
N GLY A 121 16.39 15.83 -0.87
CA GLY A 121 16.81 16.67 0.26
C GLY A 121 15.90 16.55 1.49
N GLU A 122 15.12 15.47 1.58
CA GLU A 122 14.17 15.21 2.67
C GLU A 122 14.67 14.07 3.57
N ALA A 123 13.96 13.85 4.68
CA ALA A 123 14.18 12.70 5.57
C ALA A 123 12.88 11.91 5.74
N ALA A 124 13.00 10.60 5.90
CA ALA A 124 11.85 9.74 6.19
C ALA A 124 11.36 9.94 7.63
N ALA A 125 10.04 9.91 7.83
CA ALA A 125 9.43 9.90 9.14
C ALA A 125 9.25 8.46 9.67
N PRO A 126 9.24 8.27 11.01
CA PRO A 126 8.99 6.97 11.64
C PRO A 126 7.47 6.65 11.64
N ALA A 127 6.87 6.55 10.45
CA ALA A 127 5.47 6.22 10.25
C ALA A 127 5.33 5.11 9.19
N PRO A 128 4.22 4.34 9.21
CA PRO A 128 3.98 3.28 8.23
C PRO A 128 4.03 3.80 6.79
N CYS A 129 4.74 3.08 5.93
CA CYS A 129 4.69 3.27 4.49
C CYS A 129 3.55 2.42 3.88
N PHE A 130 3.17 2.73 2.65
CA PHE A 130 2.12 1.99 1.96
C PHE A 130 2.30 1.95 0.45
N GLU A 131 1.65 0.98 -0.17
CA GLU A 131 1.61 0.77 -1.62
C GLU A 131 0.18 1.01 -2.12
N VAL A 132 0.02 1.69 -3.24
CA VAL A 132 -1.26 1.85 -3.93
C VAL A 132 -1.18 1.15 -5.28
N TYR A 133 -2.01 0.13 -5.47
CA TYR A 133 -2.04 -0.66 -6.71
C TYR A 133 -2.96 0.02 -7.72
N LEU A 134 -2.39 0.53 -8.81
CA LEU A 134 -3.09 1.31 -9.84
C LEU A 134 -3.59 0.44 -10.99
N SER A 135 -3.07 -0.79 -11.11
CA SER A 135 -3.47 -1.79 -12.11
C SER A 135 -4.01 -3.04 -11.43
N ASP A 136 -4.97 -3.72 -12.08
CA ASP A 136 -5.49 -5.01 -11.63
C ASP A 136 -4.58 -6.15 -12.13
N PRO A 137 -3.91 -6.90 -11.22
CA PRO A 137 -3.00 -7.98 -11.61
C PRO A 137 -3.69 -9.20 -12.22
N SER A 138 -5.01 -9.33 -12.11
CA SER A 138 -5.76 -10.40 -12.78
C SER A 138 -5.94 -10.17 -14.27
N THR A 139 -5.81 -8.91 -14.72
CA THR A 139 -6.05 -8.49 -16.11
C THR A 139 -4.87 -7.77 -16.75
N THR A 140 -3.85 -7.43 -15.97
CA THR A 140 -2.64 -6.71 -16.42
C THR A 140 -1.43 -7.64 -16.41
N ALA A 141 -0.64 -7.64 -17.48
CA ALA A 141 0.59 -8.41 -17.53
C ALA A 141 1.60 -7.93 -16.46
N PRO A 142 2.42 -8.81 -15.87
CA PRO A 142 3.34 -8.43 -14.79
C PRO A 142 4.25 -7.24 -15.12
N GLY A 143 4.74 -7.13 -16.37
CA GLY A 143 5.59 -6.03 -16.82
C GLY A 143 4.89 -4.68 -16.93
N ASP A 144 3.55 -4.66 -16.97
CA ASP A 144 2.72 -3.47 -17.15
C ASP A 144 1.98 -3.08 -15.85
N LEU A 145 2.19 -3.80 -14.75
CA LEU A 145 1.62 -3.47 -13.45
C LEU A 145 2.15 -2.11 -12.98
N ARG A 146 1.26 -1.30 -12.42
CA ARG A 146 1.60 0.00 -11.85
C ARG A 146 1.28 0.05 -10.37
N THR A 147 2.27 0.44 -9.58
CA THR A 147 2.16 0.59 -8.13
C THR A 147 2.86 1.86 -7.70
N ASP A 148 2.19 2.68 -6.90
CA ASP A 148 2.81 3.83 -6.26
C ASP A 148 3.23 3.46 -4.83
N LEU A 149 4.47 3.79 -4.45
CA LEU A 149 5.05 3.54 -3.13
C LEU A 149 5.11 4.87 -2.37
N TYR A 150 4.47 4.94 -1.20
CA TYR A 150 4.36 6.13 -0.39
C TYR A 150 5.17 5.99 0.90
N ALA A 151 6.26 6.75 1.00
CA ALA A 151 7.08 6.87 2.22
C ALA A 151 6.78 8.21 2.93
N PRO A 152 6.39 8.20 4.21
CA PRO A 152 6.13 9.44 4.94
C PRO A 152 7.42 10.24 5.15
N LEU A 153 7.32 11.57 5.04
CA LEU A 153 8.44 12.50 5.24
C LEU A 153 8.35 13.22 6.60
N ALA A 154 9.50 13.61 7.15
CA ALA A 154 9.65 14.29 8.44
C ALA A 154 9.39 15.80 8.40
#